data_AF-A0A6J5A1C9-F1
#
_entry.id   AF-A0A6J5A1C9-F1
#
_cell.length_a   1.000
_cell.length_b   1.000
_cell.length_c   1.000
_cell.angle_alpha   90.00
_cell.angle_beta   90.00
_cell.angle_gamma   90.00
#
_symmetry.space_group_name_H-M   'P 1'
#
loop_
_entity.id
_entity.type
_entity.pdbx_description
1 polymer ?
#
loop_
_entity_poly.entity_id
_entity_poly.type
_entity_poly.pdbx_seq_one_letter_code
_entity_poly.pdbx_strand_id
1 'polypeptide(L)'
;MGEYEIAHINQQGQDMIIVPLDPAFGTKPPSIQQDIIEQLQLCAQSAGLAGTVVPVWRYGNGFKFIAPTPWKAFFQSLHWNDIIRNLNKTLTCH
;
A
#
# COMPACT_ATOMS: atom_id res chain seq x y z
N MET A 1 -12.75 9.77 -9.03
CA MET A 1 -13.12 8.94 -7.86
C MET A 1 -12.72 7.49 -8.07
N GLY A 2 -11.78 7.00 -7.26
CA GLY A 2 -11.36 5.60 -7.21
C GLY A 2 -11.48 5.06 -5.79
N GLU A 3 -11.92 3.82 -5.66
CA GLU A 3 -12.00 3.10 -4.38
C GLU A 3 -10.90 2.05 -4.31
N TYR A 4 -10.22 2.00 -3.17
CA TYR A 4 -9.12 1.07 -2.90
C TYR A 4 -9.42 0.31 -1.61
N GLU A 5 -9.44 -1.01 -1.66
CA GLU A 5 -9.40 -1.81 -0.45
C GLU A 5 -8.01 -1.71 0.16
N ILE A 6 -7.91 -1.41 1.45
CA ILE A 6 -6.65 -1.19 2.14
C ILE A 6 -6.57 -2.00 3.43
N ALA A 7 -5.34 -2.30 3.84
CA ALA A 7 -5.08 -2.73 5.21
C ALA A 7 -4.42 -1.57 5.97
N HIS A 8 -5.13 -1.02 6.95
CA HIS A 8 -4.57 -0.06 7.89
C HIS A 8 -4.13 -0.81 9.15
N ILE A 9 -2.82 -0.87 9.40
CA ILE A 9 -2.22 -1.63 10.49
C ILE A 9 -1.29 -0.76 11.32
N ASN A 10 -1.25 -1.00 12.62
CA ASN A 10 -0.21 -0.48 13.49
C ASN A 10 0.75 -1.63 13.83
N GLN A 11 2.01 -1.53 13.41
CA GLN A 11 3.05 -2.49 13.76
C GLN A 11 4.13 -1.79 14.58
N GLN A 12 4.30 -2.22 15.83
CA GLN A 12 5.32 -1.70 16.75
C GLN A 12 5.28 -0.15 16.85
N GLY A 13 4.07 0.43 16.90
CA GLY A 13 3.87 1.87 17.01
C GLY A 13 4.00 2.64 15.68
N GLN A 14 4.13 1.94 14.54
CA GLN A 14 4.18 2.55 13.22
C GLN A 14 2.91 2.22 12.44
N ASP A 15 2.15 3.26 12.10
CA ASP A 15 0.95 3.14 11.27
C ASP A 15 1.33 2.99 9.79
N MET A 16 0.78 1.95 9.17
CA MET A 16 0.98 1.61 7.77
C MET A 16 -0.36 1.48 7.08
N ILE A 17 -0.43 2.02 5.87
CA ILE A 17 -1.58 1.92 4.97
C ILE A 17 -1.14 1.11 3.77
N ILE A 18 -1.38 -0.20 3.80
CA ILE A 18 -1.02 -1.11 2.72
C ILE A 18 -2.11 -1.03 1.66
N VAL A 19 -1.71 -0.68 0.44
CA VAL A 19 -2.63 -0.51 -0.70
C VAL A 19 -2.28 -1.52 -1.78
N PRO A 20 -3.04 -2.62 -1.92
CA PRO A 20 -2.93 -3.50 -3.08
C PRO A 20 -3.29 -2.76 -4.36
N LEU A 21 -2.36 -2.75 -5.31
CA LEU A 21 -2.51 -2.17 -6.63
C LEU A 21 -2.40 -3.27 -7.70
N ASP A 22 -2.94 -2.96 -8.88
CA ASP A 22 -2.81 -3.81 -10.06
C ASP A 22 -1.32 -3.99 -10.46
N PRO A 23 -0.89 -5.17 -10.96
CA PRO A 23 0.48 -5.38 -11.44
C PRO A 23 1.00 -4.35 -12.44
N ALA A 24 0.11 -3.72 -13.22
CA ALA A 24 0.47 -2.64 -14.15
C ALA A 24 1.04 -1.41 -13.44
N PHE A 25 0.81 -1.23 -12.13
CA PHE A 25 1.52 -0.21 -11.34
C PHE A 25 3.04 -0.47 -11.34
N GLY A 26 3.44 -1.73 -11.13
CA GLY A 26 4.84 -2.14 -11.05
C GLY A 26 5.64 -1.94 -12.33
N THR A 27 4.96 -1.79 -13.48
CA THR A 27 5.58 -1.54 -14.79
C THR A 27 5.64 -0.06 -15.15
N LYS A 28 5.04 0.84 -14.35
CA LYS A 28 5.10 2.29 -14.58
C LYS A 28 6.50 2.83 -14.29
N PRO A 29 6.89 3.95 -14.92
CA PRO A 29 8.11 4.67 -14.56
C PRO A 29 8.12 5.08 -13.08
N PRO A 30 9.29 5.15 -12.42
CA PRO A 30 9.38 5.52 -11.01
C PRO A 30 8.73 6.86 -10.66
N SER A 31 8.81 7.86 -11.56
CA SER A 31 8.13 9.15 -11.38
C SER A 31 6.62 8.99 -11.29
N ILE A 32 6.02 8.21 -12.19
CA ILE A 32 4.58 7.96 -12.19
C ILE A 32 4.16 7.12 -10.98
N GLN A 33 4.98 6.16 -10.56
CA GLN A 33 4.73 5.41 -9.33
C GLN A 33 4.68 6.35 -8.11
N GLN A 34 5.63 7.28 -8.03
CA GLN A 34 5.70 8.26 -6.97
C GLN A 34 4.49 9.19 -6.97
N ASP A 35 4.08 9.71 -8.13
CA ASP A 35 2.88 10.55 -8.26
C ASP A 35 1.61 9.83 -7.75
N ILE A 36 1.46 8.54 -8.06
CA ILE A 36 0.35 7.72 -7.59
C ILE A 36 0.41 7.54 -6.06
N ILE A 37 1.60 7.26 -5.51
CA ILE A 37 1.79 7.12 -4.06
C ILE A 37 1.43 8.41 -3.33
N GLU A 38 1.87 9.56 -3.85
CA GLU A 38 1.58 10.87 -3.27
C GLU A 38 0.09 11.18 -3.30
N GLN A 39 -0.60 10.90 -4.41
CA GLN A 39 -2.05 11.04 -4.49
C GLN A 39 -2.77 10.15 -3.47
N LEU A 40 -2.40 8.87 -3.37
CA LEU A 40 -2.97 7.95 -2.37
C LEU A 40 -2.71 8.43 -0.94
N GLN A 41 -1.51 8.97 -0.67
CA GLN A 41 -1.16 9.52 0.63
C GLN A 41 -2.02 10.75 0.99
N LEU A 42 -2.29 11.63 0.02
CA LEU A 42 -3.21 12.76 0.20
C LEU A 42 -4.65 12.31 0.47
N CYS A 43 -5.12 11.28 -0.24
CA CYS A 43 -6.44 10.70 0.04
C CYS A 43 -6.51 10.13 1.46
N ALA A 44 -5.50 9.37 1.86
CA ALA A 44 -5.42 8.76 3.19
C ALA A 44 -5.45 9.84 4.30
N GLN A 45 -4.69 10.92 4.13
CA GLN A 45 -4.70 12.06 5.04
C GLN A 45 -6.08 12.73 5.09
N SER A 46 -6.71 12.96 3.93
CA SER A 46 -8.05 13.55 3.84
C SER A 46 -9.13 12.68 4.49
N ALA A 47 -8.93 11.36 4.47
CA ALA A 47 -9.78 10.39 5.15
C ALA A 47 -9.46 10.21 6.65
N GLY A 48 -8.50 10.98 7.19
CA GLY A 48 -8.10 10.92 8.60
C GLY A 48 -7.35 9.64 8.98
N LEU A 49 -6.77 8.93 8.02
CA LEU A 49 -5.95 7.74 8.28
C LEU A 49 -4.52 8.17 8.63
N ALA A 50 -4.02 7.67 9.76
CA ALA A 50 -2.64 7.87 10.17
C ALA A 50 -1.71 6.91 9.41
N GLY A 51 -0.45 7.32 9.24
CA GLY A 51 0.59 6.47 8.70
C GLY A 51 0.95 6.70 7.24
N THR A 52 1.82 5.83 6.74
CA THR A 52 2.41 5.93 5.41
C THR A 52 1.78 4.93 4.45
N VAL A 53 1.47 5.40 3.25
CA VAL A 53 1.01 4.56 2.14
C VAL A 53 2.14 3.67 1.64
N VAL A 54 1.88 2.37 1.59
CA VAL A 54 2.77 1.35 1.06
C VAL A 54 2.04 0.61 -0.06
N PRO A 55 2.30 0.93 -1.34
CA PRO A 55 1.73 0.16 -2.43
C PRO A 55 2.35 -1.24 -2.47
N VAL A 56 1.50 -2.24 -2.71
CA VAL A 56 1.89 -3.63 -2.93
C VAL A 56 1.20 -4.15 -4.18
N TRP A 57 1.86 -4.96 -4.98
CA TRP A 57 1.26 -5.51 -6.21
C TRP A 57 1.78 -6.91 -6.50
N ARG A 58 0.93 -7.73 -7.14
CA ARG A 58 1.29 -9.10 -7.52
C ARG A 58 2.48 -9.10 -8.49
N TYR A 59 3.40 -10.04 -8.27
CA TYR A 59 4.55 -10.27 -9.15
C TYR A 59 4.92 -11.75 -9.12
N GLY A 60 4.64 -12.47 -10.21
CA GLY A 60 4.77 -13.94 -10.25
C GLY A 60 3.96 -14.60 -9.13
N ASN A 61 4.59 -15.53 -8.40
CA ASN A 61 3.97 -16.22 -7.27
C ASN A 61 3.95 -15.38 -5.97
N GLY A 62 4.60 -14.22 -5.96
CA GLY A 62 4.71 -13.35 -4.78
C GLY A 62 4.11 -11.97 -5.03
N PHE A 63 4.71 -10.97 -4.40
CA PHE A 63 4.38 -9.56 -4.57
C PHE A 63 5.63 -8.68 -4.46
N LYS A 64 5.50 -7.45 -4.94
CA LYS A 64 6.49 -6.38 -4.74
C LYS A 64 5.84 -5.24 -3.98
N PHE A 65 6.67 -4.38 -3.40
CA PHE A 65 6.23 -3.27 -2.56
C PHE A 65 7.17 -2.08 -2.66
N ILE A 66 6.67 -0.88 -2.35
CA ILE A 66 7.47 0.32 -2.13
C ILE A 66 7.23 0.77 -0.70
N ALA A 67 8.19 0.56 0.18
CA ALA A 67 8.07 0.87 1.61
C ALA A 67 9.36 1.52 2.13
N PRO A 68 9.27 2.33 3.21
CA PRO A 68 10.42 2.74 4.01
C PRO A 68 11.32 1.57 4.39
N THR A 69 12.64 1.81 4.41
CA THR A 69 13.66 0.80 4.70
C THR A 69 13.41 -0.03 5.98
N PRO A 70 12.97 0.55 7.11
CA PRO A 70 12.72 -0.21 8.34
C PRO A 70 11.66 -1.32 8.20
N TRP A 71 10.76 -1.22 7.21
CA TRP A 71 9.64 -2.15 7.05
C TRP A 71 9.94 -3.30 6.08
N LYS A 72 11.11 -3.29 5.43
CA LYS A 72 11.47 -4.31 4.43
C LYS A 72 11.37 -5.72 4.99
N ALA A 73 11.88 -5.98 6.19
CA ALA A 73 11.84 -7.30 6.82
C ALA A 73 10.40 -7.78 7.10
N PHE A 74 9.52 -6.86 7.52
CA PHE A 74 8.10 -7.15 7.73
C PHE A 74 7.45 -7.59 6.42
N PHE A 75 7.55 -6.79 5.36
CA PHE A 75 6.95 -7.15 4.07
C PHE A 75 7.58 -8.38 3.43
N GLN A 76 8.88 -8.64 3.62
CA GLN A 76 9.54 -9.86 3.15
C GLN A 76 9.05 -11.12 3.87
N SER A 77 8.50 -11.00 5.07
CA SER A 77 7.95 -12.13 5.83
C SER A 77 6.52 -12.51 5.42
N LEU A 78 5.81 -11.63 4.71
CA LEU A 78 4.43 -11.83 4.31
C LEU A 78 4.32 -12.60 2.99
N HIS A 79 3.17 -13.23 2.79
CA HIS A 79 2.68 -13.69 1.50
C HIS A 79 1.52 -12.80 1.04
N TRP A 80 1.21 -12.84 -0.26
CA TRP A 80 0.07 -12.08 -0.79
C TRP A 80 -1.26 -12.38 -0.08
N ASN A 81 -1.49 -13.65 0.27
CA ASN A 81 -2.72 -14.03 0.95
C ASN A 81 -2.82 -13.43 2.35
N ASP A 82 -1.70 -13.14 3.01
CA ASP A 82 -1.69 -12.43 4.29
C ASP A 82 -2.17 -10.99 4.10
N ILE A 83 -1.74 -10.31 3.02
CA ILE A 83 -2.19 -8.95 2.68
C ILE A 83 -3.70 -8.93 2.46
N ILE A 84 -4.22 -9.81 1.59
CA ILE A 84 -5.64 -9.83 1.23
C ILE A 84 -6.52 -10.14 2.45
N ARG A 85 -6.08 -11.05 3.33
CA ARG A 85 -6.83 -11.40 4.54
C ARG A 85 -6.86 -10.27 5.59
N ASN A 86 -5.93 -9.32 5.53
CA ASN A 86 -5.84 -8.21 6.47
C ASN A 86 -6.46 -6.90 5.95
N LEU A 87 -7.06 -6.90 4.76
CA LEU A 87 -7.82 -5.75 4.27
C LEU A 87 -8.97 -5.46 5.24
N ASN A 88 -9.09 -4.21 5.66
CA ASN A 88 -9.96 -3.82 6.78
C ASN A 88 -10.66 -2.48 6.60
N LYS A 89 -10.36 -1.73 5.53
CA LYS A 89 -10.99 -0.44 5.20
C LYS A 89 -11.06 -0.25 3.69
N THR A 90 -11.91 0.67 3.27
CA THR A 90 -11.96 1.20 1.89
C THR A 90 -11.50 2.65 1.93
N LEU A 91 -10.53 2.99 1.07
CA LEU A 91 -10.05 4.34 0.85
C LEU A 91 -10.67 4.90 -0.43
N THR A 92 -11.36 6.03 -0.32
CA THR A 92 -11.91 6.76 -1.47
C THR A 92 -10.97 7.91 -1.82
N CYS A 93 -10.50 7.93 -3.07
CA CYS A 93 -9.76 9.04 -3.66
C CYS A 93 -10.67 9.80 -4.62
N HIS A 94 -10.75 11.13 -4.50
CA HIS A 94 -11.61 11.95 -5.33
C HIS A 94 -10.96 12.33 -6.66
#